data_AF-A0A914TTM6-F1
#
_entry.id   AF-A0A914TTM6-F1
#
_cell.length_a   1.000
_cell.length_b   1.000
_cell.length_c   1.000
_cell.angle_alpha   90.00
_cell.angle_beta   90.00
_cell.angle_gamma   90.00
#
_symmetry.space_group_name_H-M   'P 1'
#
loop_
_entity.id
_entity.type
_entity.pdbx_description
1 polymer ?
#
loop_
_entity_poly.entity_id
_entity_poly.type
_entity_poly.pdbx_seq_one_letter_code
_entity_poly.pdbx_strand_id
1 'polypeptide(L)'
;MNVNLIFDLPYHLDQPQHGNAVREAAERGSLIAQKIIQIWELMDSAEAAFNGNDQCTLITSLSKAIRLDFQFVQIPDKYKLLIKHMIDEALNNFPGDEYFLDLKIGRFVLSVPNRNVEALATANQALQLYPTSLRFLYWKAIASCLQEDDSGCIEALDAFLAVAPNDHNYVPSCHYRKALHYGSRVNDALFVQAFETAVESEQYQLSCFLPYQFPDKEFIRMCYNIAKRRFESDESSN
;
A
#
# COMPACT_ATOMS: atom_id res chain seq x y z
N MET A 1 7.58 9.29 25.47
CA MET A 1 8.81 8.47 25.42
C MET A 1 8.97 8.04 23.97
N ASN A 2 9.91 8.63 23.25
CA ASN A 2 10.10 8.46 21.80
C ASN A 2 10.63 7.04 21.50
N VAL A 3 9.94 6.28 20.65
CA VAL A 3 10.44 5.01 20.12
C VAL A 3 10.66 5.19 18.61
N ASN A 4 11.71 5.95 18.28
CA ASN A 4 12.39 5.87 16.99
C ASN A 4 13.48 4.81 17.12
N LEU A 5 13.16 3.56 16.83
CA LEU A 5 14.13 2.47 16.72
C LEU A 5 13.67 1.57 15.57
N ILE A 6 14.03 1.97 14.34
CA ILE A 6 14.13 1.20 13.07
C ILE A 6 14.49 2.16 11.89
N PHE A 7 14.80 3.44 12.13
CA PHE A 7 15.28 4.38 11.09
C PHE A 7 16.62 5.01 11.47
N ASP A 8 17.70 4.23 11.45
CA ASP A 8 19.08 4.75 11.46
C ASP A 8 19.81 4.34 10.18
N LEU A 9 19.23 4.69 9.03
CA LEU A 9 20.01 4.94 7.82
C LEU A 9 19.96 6.45 7.57
N PRO A 10 21.11 7.12 7.40
CA PRO A 10 21.16 8.57 7.26
C PRO A 10 20.37 8.99 6.03
N TYR A 11 19.50 9.96 6.27
CA TYR A 11 18.70 10.67 5.28
C TYR A 11 19.60 11.27 4.18
N HIS A 12 19.12 11.22 2.93
CA HIS A 12 19.71 11.70 1.67
C HIS A 12 20.52 10.69 0.83
N LEU A 13 19.84 9.66 0.29
CA LEU A 13 20.39 8.64 -0.63
C LEU A 13 20.91 9.15 -2.00
N ASP A 14 20.84 10.45 -2.28
CA ASP A 14 21.33 11.03 -3.54
C ASP A 14 22.84 11.26 -3.58
N GLN A 15 23.57 10.94 -2.49
CA GLN A 15 25.03 11.08 -2.46
C GLN A 15 25.76 9.76 -2.82
N PRO A 16 26.81 9.80 -3.67
CA PRO A 16 27.60 8.62 -4.07
C PRO A 16 28.12 7.77 -2.91
N GLN A 17 28.39 8.42 -1.79
CA GLN A 17 28.88 7.83 -0.55
C GLN A 17 27.84 6.96 0.18
N HIS A 18 26.55 7.05 -0.14
CA HIS A 18 25.52 6.16 0.41
C HIS A 18 25.33 4.88 -0.40
N GLY A 19 25.64 4.90 -1.70
CA GLY A 19 25.65 3.69 -2.54
C GLY A 19 26.66 2.64 -2.06
N ASN A 20 27.84 3.08 -1.61
CA ASN A 20 28.86 2.18 -1.05
C ASN A 20 28.42 1.58 0.29
N ALA A 21 27.81 2.36 1.18
CA ALA A 21 27.31 1.88 2.47
C ALA A 21 26.17 0.86 2.31
N VAL A 22 25.25 1.08 1.35
CA VAL A 22 24.19 0.11 1.03
C VAL A 22 24.77 -1.18 0.44
N ARG A 23 25.79 -1.09 -0.43
CA ARG A 23 26.49 -2.27 -0.96
C ARG A 23 27.23 -3.04 0.13
N GLU A 24 27.98 -2.36 0.99
CA GLU A 24 28.64 -3.00 2.14
C GLU A 24 27.63 -3.65 3.10
N ALA A 25 26.48 -3.04 3.33
CA ALA A 25 25.42 -3.62 4.15
C ALA A 25 24.78 -4.86 3.50
N ALA A 26 24.62 -4.87 2.17
CA ALA A 26 24.13 -6.02 1.43
C ALA A 26 25.13 -7.19 1.43
N GLU A 27 26.43 -6.88 1.30
CA GLU A 27 27.53 -7.85 1.41
C GLU A 27 27.61 -8.46 2.82
N ARG A 28 27.24 -7.69 3.85
CA ARG A 28 27.09 -8.16 5.23
C ARG A 28 25.76 -8.91 5.49
N GLY A 29 24.96 -9.17 4.46
CA GLY A 29 23.77 -10.02 4.53
C GLY A 29 22.46 -9.28 4.87
N SER A 30 22.42 -7.96 4.79
CA SER A 30 21.16 -7.22 4.99
C SER A 30 20.19 -7.47 3.84
N LEU A 31 19.09 -8.17 4.14
CA LEU A 31 18.02 -8.43 3.17
C LEU A 31 17.40 -7.15 2.61
N ILE A 32 17.29 -6.10 3.44
CA ILE A 32 16.78 -4.79 3.01
C ILE A 32 17.75 -4.16 2.01
N ALA A 33 19.05 -4.16 2.30
CA ALA A 33 20.05 -3.60 1.40
C ALA A 33 20.12 -4.36 0.06
N GLN A 34 19.97 -5.69 0.09
CA GLN A 34 19.91 -6.52 -1.13
C GLN A 34 18.69 -6.17 -1.99
N LYS A 35 17.52 -5.96 -1.38
CA LYS A 35 16.32 -5.52 -2.10
C LYS A 35 16.48 -4.11 -2.69
N ILE A 36 17.13 -3.19 -1.99
CA ILE A 36 17.43 -1.85 -2.50
C ILE A 36 18.31 -1.92 -3.75
N ILE A 37 19.37 -2.73 -3.71
CA ILE A 37 20.25 -2.94 -4.88
C ILE A 37 19.45 -3.52 -6.05
N GLN A 38 18.61 -4.52 -5.78
CA GLN A 38 17.77 -5.13 -6.81
C GLN A 38 16.80 -4.11 -7.46
N ILE A 39 16.21 -3.21 -6.66
CA ILE A 39 15.37 -2.12 -7.18
C ILE A 39 16.20 -1.19 -8.07
N TRP A 40 17.42 -0.82 -7.66
CA TRP A 40 18.30 0.03 -8.48
C TRP A 40 18.66 -0.62 -9.82
N GLU A 41 19.04 -1.90 -9.83
CA GLU A 41 19.35 -2.63 -11.06
C GLU A 41 18.15 -2.71 -12.01
N LEU A 42 16.96 -2.93 -11.46
CA LEU A 42 15.72 -2.94 -12.24
C LEU A 42 15.39 -1.55 -12.78
N MET A 43 15.62 -0.48 -12.01
CA MET A 43 15.41 0.89 -12.46
C MET A 43 16.40 1.31 -13.54
N ASP A 44 17.68 0.95 -13.41
CA ASP A 44 18.70 1.22 -14.43
C ASP A 44 18.41 0.41 -15.72
N SER A 45 17.96 -0.83 -15.59
CA SER A 45 17.48 -1.64 -16.72
C SER A 45 16.25 -1.01 -17.40
N ALA A 46 15.31 -0.49 -16.61
CA ALA A 46 14.13 0.20 -17.13
C ALA A 46 14.52 1.49 -17.87
N GLU A 47 15.46 2.27 -17.34
CA GLU A 47 15.97 3.48 -17.99
C GLU A 47 16.68 3.17 -19.32
N ALA A 48 17.53 2.14 -19.34
CA ALA A 48 18.18 1.69 -20.57
C ALA A 48 17.17 1.21 -21.61
N ALA A 49 16.15 0.45 -21.19
CA ALA A 49 15.08 -0.03 -22.06
C ALA A 49 14.21 1.12 -22.60
N PHE A 50 13.96 2.15 -21.78
CA PHE A 50 13.24 3.36 -22.18
C PHE A 50 13.99 4.08 -23.30
N ASN A 51 15.27 4.37 -23.08
CA ASN A 51 16.12 5.05 -24.06
C ASN A 51 16.35 4.20 -25.33
N GLY A 52 16.32 2.87 -25.20
CA GLY A 52 16.45 1.92 -26.30
C GLY A 52 15.13 1.56 -26.99
N ASN A 53 14.00 2.11 -26.55
CA ASN A 53 12.65 1.82 -27.06
C ASN A 53 12.23 0.33 -26.98
N ASP A 54 12.78 -0.42 -26.02
CA ASP A 54 12.42 -1.81 -25.74
C ASP A 54 11.29 -1.89 -24.70
N GLN A 55 10.05 -1.86 -25.19
CA GLN A 55 8.86 -1.85 -24.34
C GLN A 55 8.70 -3.10 -23.47
N CYS A 56 9.21 -4.26 -23.90
CA CYS A 56 9.04 -5.51 -23.15
C CYS A 56 9.93 -5.53 -21.90
N THR A 57 11.21 -5.19 -22.08
CA THR A 57 12.16 -5.05 -20.96
C THR A 57 11.74 -3.92 -20.03
N LEU A 58 11.23 -2.81 -20.59
CA LEU A 58 10.70 -1.68 -19.86
C LEU A 58 9.61 -2.09 -18.85
N ILE A 59 8.56 -2.74 -19.36
CA ILE A 59 7.40 -3.16 -18.58
C ILE A 59 7.82 -4.17 -17.51
N THR A 60 8.67 -5.14 -17.88
CA THR A 60 9.13 -6.18 -16.98
C THR A 60 9.95 -5.62 -15.82
N SER A 61 10.91 -4.74 -16.12
CA SER A 61 11.80 -4.17 -15.12
C SER A 61 11.06 -3.19 -14.20
N LEU A 62 10.18 -2.33 -14.75
CA LEU A 62 9.30 -1.48 -13.95
C LEU A 62 8.36 -2.28 -13.04
N SER A 63 7.73 -3.35 -13.56
CA SER A 63 6.82 -4.18 -12.76
C SER A 63 7.51 -4.75 -11.54
N LYS A 64 8.72 -5.27 -11.74
CA LYS A 64 9.51 -5.86 -10.66
C LYS A 64 10.00 -4.78 -9.69
N ALA A 65 10.48 -3.65 -10.19
CA ALA A 65 10.95 -2.54 -9.36
C ALA A 65 9.83 -2.02 -8.47
N ILE A 66 8.67 -1.73 -9.06
CA ILE A 66 7.50 -1.21 -8.35
C ILE A 66 6.96 -2.25 -7.35
N ARG A 67 6.87 -3.53 -7.71
CA ARG A 67 6.46 -4.62 -6.78
C ARG A 67 7.38 -4.77 -5.58
N LEU A 68 8.68 -4.60 -5.77
CA LEU A 68 9.67 -4.65 -4.69
C LEU A 68 9.65 -3.37 -3.84
N ASP A 69 9.33 -2.22 -4.46
CA ASP A 69 9.22 -0.92 -3.82
C ASP A 69 8.01 -0.79 -2.89
N PHE A 70 6.86 -1.35 -3.31
CA PHE A 70 5.62 -1.45 -2.51
C PHE A 70 5.81 -2.03 -1.10
N GLN A 71 6.94 -2.68 -0.84
CA GLN A 71 7.23 -3.34 0.43
C GLN A 71 8.38 -2.71 1.25
N PHE A 72 9.26 -1.84 0.71
CA PHE A 72 10.53 -1.56 1.41
C PHE A 72 11.19 -0.16 1.40
N VAL A 73 11.04 0.79 0.46
CA VAL A 73 11.92 2.01 0.47
C VAL A 73 11.35 3.29 -0.20
N GLN A 74 11.91 4.46 0.13
CA GLN A 74 11.72 5.73 -0.60
C GLN A 74 12.55 5.76 -1.90
N ILE A 75 11.89 5.77 -3.06
CA ILE A 75 12.54 5.94 -4.37
C ILE A 75 13.28 7.31 -4.44
N PRO A 76 14.54 7.37 -4.92
CA PRO A 76 15.22 8.63 -5.25
C PRO A 76 14.41 9.49 -6.23
N ASP A 77 14.42 10.81 -6.07
CA ASP A 77 13.52 11.70 -6.83
C ASP A 77 13.71 11.61 -8.35
N LYS A 78 14.93 11.34 -8.81
CA LYS A 78 15.22 11.11 -10.25
C LYS A 78 14.40 9.97 -10.84
N TYR A 79 14.21 8.88 -10.08
CA TYR A 79 13.46 7.72 -10.52
C TYR A 79 11.94 7.94 -10.39
N LYS A 80 11.48 8.76 -9.43
CA LYS A 80 10.06 9.15 -9.32
C LYS A 80 9.58 9.91 -10.56
N LEU A 81 10.43 10.77 -11.11
CA LEU A 81 10.14 11.53 -12.33
C LEU A 81 10.17 10.63 -13.57
N LEU A 82 11.18 9.76 -13.67
CA LEU A 82 11.27 8.77 -14.75
C LEU A 82 10.03 7.86 -14.78
N ILE A 83 9.66 7.25 -13.65
CA ILE A 83 8.47 6.40 -13.53
C ILE A 83 7.20 7.17 -13.92
N LYS A 84 7.08 8.43 -13.50
CA LYS A 84 5.95 9.28 -13.90
C LYS A 84 5.87 9.40 -15.42
N HIS A 85 6.97 9.79 -16.06
CA HIS A 85 7.01 10.03 -17.50
C HIS A 85 6.65 8.75 -18.27
N MET A 86 7.20 7.61 -17.85
CA MET A 86 6.94 6.32 -18.48
C MET A 86 5.48 5.90 -18.34
N ILE A 87 4.88 6.05 -17.15
CA ILE A 87 3.46 5.73 -16.94
C ILE A 87 2.57 6.65 -17.78
N ASP A 88 2.86 7.95 -17.81
CA ASP A 88 2.08 8.90 -18.61
C ASP A 88 2.21 8.63 -20.12
N GLU A 89 3.41 8.32 -20.61
CA GLU A 89 3.62 7.93 -22.01
C GLU A 89 2.94 6.60 -22.36
N ALA A 90 3.02 5.60 -21.48
CA ALA A 90 2.34 4.34 -21.68
C ALA A 90 0.81 4.53 -21.74
N LEU A 91 0.23 5.34 -20.87
CA LEU A 91 -1.20 5.65 -20.89
C LEU A 91 -1.61 6.53 -22.09
N ASN A 92 -0.71 7.36 -22.63
CA ASN A 92 -0.99 8.07 -23.88
C ASN A 92 -1.14 7.10 -25.05
N ASN A 93 -0.33 6.03 -25.07
CA ASN A 93 -0.41 4.98 -26.10
C ASN A 93 -1.52 3.95 -25.82
N PHE A 94 -1.81 3.69 -24.53
CA PHE A 94 -2.73 2.65 -24.06
C PHE A 94 -3.64 3.19 -22.92
N PRO A 95 -4.61 4.07 -23.22
CA PRO A 95 -5.32 4.87 -22.21
C PRO A 95 -6.24 4.08 -21.28
N GLY A 96 -6.58 2.84 -21.61
CA GLY A 96 -7.44 1.98 -20.80
C GLY A 96 -6.73 0.76 -20.24
N ASP A 97 -5.41 0.66 -20.38
CA ASP A 97 -4.69 -0.53 -19.94
C ASP A 97 -4.72 -0.68 -18.41
N GLU A 98 -5.29 -1.80 -17.94
CA GLU A 98 -5.48 -2.09 -16.52
C GLU A 98 -4.16 -2.01 -15.73
N TYR A 99 -3.07 -2.48 -16.32
CA TYR A 99 -1.78 -2.53 -15.66
C TYR A 99 -1.19 -1.12 -15.49
N PHE A 100 -1.22 -0.28 -16.52
CA PHE A 100 -0.70 1.10 -16.40
C PHE A 100 -1.58 2.00 -15.51
N LEU A 101 -2.89 1.76 -15.48
CA LEU A 101 -3.80 2.43 -14.54
C LEU A 101 -3.47 2.04 -13.08
N ASP A 102 -3.26 0.75 -12.82
CA ASP A 102 -2.86 0.22 -11.52
C ASP A 102 -1.55 0.87 -11.02
N LEU A 103 -0.52 0.90 -11.88
CA LEU A 103 0.75 1.55 -11.57
C LEU A 103 0.59 3.04 -11.26
N LYS A 104 -0.25 3.74 -12.03
CA LYS A 104 -0.50 5.18 -11.82
C LYS A 104 -1.14 5.45 -10.47
N ILE A 105 -2.17 4.67 -10.11
CA ILE A 105 -2.85 4.82 -8.83
C ILE A 105 -1.89 4.50 -7.68
N GLY A 106 -1.20 3.36 -7.74
CA GLY A 106 -0.25 2.96 -6.70
C GLY A 106 0.85 3.98 -6.48
N ARG A 107 1.38 4.59 -7.55
CA ARG A 107 2.35 5.70 -7.47
C ARG A 107 1.78 6.90 -6.69
N PHE A 108 0.54 7.30 -6.95
CA PHE A 108 -0.07 8.41 -6.22
C PHE A 108 -0.32 8.08 -4.75
N VAL A 109 -0.75 6.85 -4.47
CA VAL A 109 -1.08 6.41 -3.10
C VAL A 109 0.17 6.28 -2.23
N LEU A 110 1.28 5.79 -2.78
CA LEU A 110 2.44 5.40 -1.96
C LEU A 110 3.70 6.23 -2.16
N SER A 111 3.91 6.79 -3.35
CA SER A 111 5.19 7.43 -3.67
C SER A 111 5.13 8.96 -3.63
N VAL A 112 3.93 9.55 -3.65
CA VAL A 112 3.75 11.01 -3.69
C VAL A 112 2.80 11.47 -2.59
N PRO A 113 3.31 12.09 -1.51
CA PRO A 113 2.47 12.62 -0.45
C PRO A 113 1.40 13.57 -0.98
N ASN A 114 0.20 13.50 -0.39
CA ASN A 114 -0.94 14.39 -0.69
C ASN A 114 -1.48 14.31 -2.13
N ARG A 115 -1.25 13.22 -2.87
CA ARG A 115 -1.86 12.98 -4.19
C ARG A 115 -3.02 11.99 -4.16
N ASN A 116 -3.67 11.88 -3.00
CA ASN A 116 -4.82 11.01 -2.79
C ASN A 116 -6.01 11.41 -3.70
N VAL A 117 -6.13 12.70 -4.04
CA VAL A 117 -7.15 13.19 -5.00
C VAL A 117 -6.91 12.61 -6.39
N GLU A 118 -5.68 12.66 -6.89
CA GLU A 118 -5.36 12.08 -8.21
C GLU A 118 -5.44 10.55 -8.21
N ALA A 119 -5.05 9.90 -7.10
CA ALA A 119 -5.26 8.47 -6.92
C ALA A 119 -6.73 8.10 -7.04
N LEU A 120 -7.59 8.81 -6.31
CA LEU A 120 -9.04 8.57 -6.30
C LEU A 120 -9.68 8.84 -7.67
N ALA A 121 -9.28 9.93 -8.33
CA ALA A 121 -9.74 10.26 -9.67
C ALA A 121 -9.35 9.16 -10.69
N THR A 122 -8.10 8.70 -10.63
CA THR A 122 -7.60 7.64 -11.52
C THR A 122 -8.28 6.29 -11.22
N ALA A 123 -8.50 5.96 -9.95
CA ALA A 123 -9.22 4.75 -9.55
C ALA A 123 -10.69 4.77 -10.02
N ASN A 124 -11.37 5.92 -9.91
CA ASN A 124 -12.73 6.07 -10.41
C ASN A 124 -12.79 5.93 -11.94
N GLN A 125 -11.83 6.48 -12.68
CA GLN A 125 -11.72 6.27 -14.13
C GLN A 125 -11.49 4.79 -14.47
N ALA A 126 -10.58 4.13 -13.75
CA ALA A 126 -10.32 2.71 -13.95
C ALA A 126 -11.56 1.85 -13.67
N LEU A 127 -12.35 2.17 -12.64
CA LEU A 127 -13.61 1.49 -12.33
C LEU A 127 -14.72 1.73 -13.36
N GLN A 128 -14.67 2.79 -14.17
CA GLN A 128 -15.59 2.94 -15.30
C GLN A 128 -15.30 1.91 -16.40
N LEU A 129 -14.03 1.53 -16.57
CA LEU A 129 -13.59 0.52 -17.53
C LEU A 129 -13.71 -0.90 -16.97
N TYR A 130 -13.44 -1.06 -15.67
CA TYR A 130 -13.37 -2.33 -14.96
C TYR A 130 -14.18 -2.30 -13.65
N PRO A 131 -15.53 -2.34 -13.71
CA PRO A 131 -16.40 -2.06 -12.55
C PRO A 131 -16.26 -3.00 -11.36
N THR A 132 -15.81 -4.23 -11.60
CA THR A 132 -15.68 -5.28 -10.57
C THR A 132 -14.22 -5.63 -10.29
N SER A 133 -13.26 -4.82 -10.75
CA SER A 133 -11.84 -5.07 -10.48
C SER A 133 -11.56 -4.87 -8.99
N LEU A 134 -11.31 -5.98 -8.28
CA LEU A 134 -10.94 -5.98 -6.86
C LEU A 134 -9.72 -5.09 -6.60
N ARG A 135 -8.80 -5.03 -7.57
CA ARG A 135 -7.61 -4.18 -7.52
C ARG A 135 -7.97 -2.69 -7.48
N PHE A 136 -8.83 -2.22 -8.38
CA PHE A 136 -9.23 -0.81 -8.41
C PHE A 136 -10.18 -0.43 -7.28
N LEU A 137 -11.06 -1.35 -6.85
CA LEU A 137 -11.88 -1.16 -5.65
C LEU A 137 -11.01 -0.99 -4.41
N TYR A 138 -9.99 -1.85 -4.26
CA TYR A 138 -9.03 -1.75 -3.17
C TYR A 138 -8.27 -0.41 -3.22
N TRP A 139 -7.73 -0.02 -4.38
CA TRP A 139 -7.03 1.26 -4.49
C TRP A 139 -7.89 2.47 -4.20
N LYS A 140 -9.15 2.47 -4.67
CA LYS A 140 -10.12 3.49 -4.31
C LYS A 140 -10.29 3.57 -2.81
N ALA A 141 -10.45 2.43 -2.13
CA ALA A 141 -10.56 2.38 -0.68
C ALA A 141 -9.32 2.97 0.02
N ILE A 142 -8.11 2.58 -0.39
CA ILE A 142 -6.88 3.12 0.20
C ILE A 142 -6.78 4.64 -0.03
N ALA A 143 -7.04 5.12 -1.24
CA ALA A 143 -7.01 6.54 -1.56
C ALA A 143 -8.02 7.34 -0.74
N SER A 144 -9.25 6.83 -0.56
CA SER A 144 -10.28 7.44 0.28
C SER A 144 -9.85 7.54 1.74
N CYS A 145 -9.31 6.46 2.33
CA CYS A 145 -8.87 6.46 3.72
C CYS A 145 -7.71 7.43 3.97
N LEU A 146 -6.84 7.65 2.98
CA LEU A 146 -5.76 8.65 3.06
C LEU A 146 -6.24 10.10 2.89
N GLN A 147 -7.48 10.34 2.46
CA GLN A 147 -8.07 11.69 2.44
C GLN A 147 -8.65 12.13 3.79
N GLU A 148 -8.64 11.26 4.80
CA GLU A 148 -9.30 11.49 6.09
C GLU A 148 -10.82 11.76 5.98
N ASP A 149 -11.44 11.35 4.87
CA ASP A 149 -12.88 11.24 4.73
C ASP A 149 -13.33 9.88 5.27
N ASP A 150 -13.75 9.87 6.54
CA ASP A 150 -14.20 8.66 7.23
C ASP A 150 -15.37 7.99 6.50
N SER A 151 -16.31 8.77 5.97
CA SER A 151 -17.48 8.24 5.26
C SER A 151 -17.08 7.60 3.93
N GLY A 152 -16.31 8.33 3.11
CA GLY A 152 -15.83 7.83 1.82
C GLY A 152 -14.86 6.66 1.95
N CYS A 153 -14.09 6.58 3.04
CA CYS A 153 -13.23 5.43 3.34
C CYS A 153 -14.08 4.18 3.65
N ILE A 154 -15.04 4.28 4.57
CA ILE A 154 -15.90 3.14 4.93
C ILE A 154 -16.70 2.65 3.73
N GLU A 155 -17.32 3.56 2.97
CA GLU A 155 -18.07 3.19 1.76
C GLU A 155 -17.19 2.46 0.72
N ALA A 156 -15.97 2.94 0.50
CA ALA A 156 -15.06 2.32 -0.46
C ALA A 156 -14.52 0.97 0.03
N LEU A 157 -14.26 0.82 1.34
CA LEU A 157 -13.90 -0.45 1.95
C LEU A 157 -15.05 -1.46 1.83
N ASP A 158 -16.29 -1.03 2.08
CA ASP A 158 -17.48 -1.89 1.95
C ASP A 158 -17.74 -2.29 0.50
N ALA A 159 -17.51 -1.39 -0.46
CA ALA A 159 -17.60 -1.72 -1.88
C ALA A 159 -16.61 -2.82 -2.29
N PHE A 160 -15.38 -2.81 -1.76
CA PHE A 160 -14.42 -3.89 -1.98
C PHE A 160 -14.87 -5.20 -1.31
N LEU A 161 -15.25 -5.14 -0.03
CA LEU A 161 -15.65 -6.32 0.75
C LEU A 161 -16.91 -7.00 0.20
N ALA A 162 -17.81 -6.24 -0.45
CA ALA A 162 -19.03 -6.78 -1.04
C ALA A 162 -18.78 -7.73 -2.23
N VAL A 163 -17.62 -7.65 -2.88
CA VAL A 163 -17.28 -8.46 -4.06
C VAL A 163 -16.04 -9.33 -3.88
N ALA A 164 -15.22 -9.06 -2.87
CA ALA A 164 -14.02 -9.83 -2.59
C ALA A 164 -14.37 -11.21 -2.02
N PRO A 165 -13.76 -12.30 -2.52
CA PRO A 165 -13.79 -13.59 -1.85
C PRO A 165 -13.22 -13.49 -0.42
N ASN A 166 -13.75 -14.26 0.52
CA ASN A 166 -13.33 -14.20 1.93
C ASN A 166 -11.84 -14.53 2.14
N ASP A 167 -11.24 -15.33 1.26
CA ASP A 167 -9.83 -15.71 1.27
C ASP A 167 -8.93 -14.70 0.52
N HIS A 168 -9.49 -13.59 0.02
CA HIS A 168 -8.71 -12.56 -0.65
C HIS A 168 -7.78 -11.85 0.34
N ASN A 169 -6.52 -11.64 -0.08
CA ASN A 169 -5.42 -11.17 0.78
C ASN A 169 -5.65 -9.80 1.46
N TYR A 170 -6.44 -8.92 0.84
CA TYR A 170 -6.77 -7.60 1.40
C TYR A 170 -7.99 -7.55 2.31
N VAL A 171 -8.77 -8.64 2.43
CA VAL A 171 -9.97 -8.65 3.29
C VAL A 171 -9.64 -8.31 4.75
N PRO A 172 -8.62 -8.92 5.39
CA PRO A 172 -8.29 -8.56 6.78
C PRO A 172 -7.82 -7.12 6.92
N SER A 173 -7.03 -6.61 5.96
CA SER A 173 -6.57 -5.22 5.99
C SER A 173 -7.73 -4.24 5.86
N CYS A 174 -8.76 -4.57 5.08
CA CYS A 174 -9.94 -3.73 4.94
C CYS A 174 -10.70 -3.63 6.27
N HIS A 175 -10.90 -4.75 6.97
CA HIS A 175 -11.52 -4.73 8.30
C HIS A 175 -10.68 -3.99 9.35
N TYR A 176 -9.35 -4.16 9.34
CA TYR A 176 -8.47 -3.37 10.23
C TYR A 176 -8.56 -1.88 9.97
N ARG A 177 -8.65 -1.46 8.69
CA ARG A 177 -8.84 -0.05 8.34
C ARG A 177 -10.21 0.46 8.77
N LYS A 178 -11.29 -0.32 8.60
CA LYS A 178 -12.61 0.05 9.15
C LYS A 178 -12.53 0.28 10.66
N ALA A 179 -11.85 -0.61 11.39
CA ALA A 179 -11.62 -0.44 12.81
C ALA A 179 -10.87 0.89 13.11
N LEU A 180 -9.76 1.18 12.44
CA LEU A 180 -9.06 2.45 12.63
C LEU A 180 -9.95 3.69 12.46
N HIS A 181 -10.83 3.69 11.47
CA HIS A 181 -11.76 4.81 11.22
C HIS A 181 -12.92 4.86 12.23
N TYR A 182 -13.41 3.72 12.73
CA TYR A 182 -14.41 3.72 13.80
C TYR A 182 -13.84 4.14 15.15
N GLY A 183 -12.65 3.63 15.50
CA GLY A 183 -12.01 3.85 16.80
C GLY A 183 -11.41 5.25 16.96
N SER A 184 -11.11 5.93 15.84
CA SER A 184 -10.61 7.31 15.91
C SER A 184 -11.73 8.31 16.24
N ARG A 185 -12.99 8.08 15.84
CA ARG A 185 -14.01 9.15 15.80
C ARG A 185 -15.49 8.78 15.93
N VAL A 186 -15.90 7.50 15.97
CA VAL A 186 -17.32 7.16 15.70
C VAL A 186 -18.00 6.34 16.81
N ASN A 187 -17.53 5.12 17.10
CA ASN A 187 -18.28 4.18 17.94
C ASN A 187 -17.44 2.98 18.39
N ASP A 188 -17.32 2.77 19.71
CA ASP A 188 -16.56 1.64 20.30
C ASP A 188 -17.13 0.28 19.89
N ALA A 189 -18.45 0.14 19.73
CA ALA A 189 -19.09 -1.12 19.29
C ALA A 189 -18.73 -1.47 17.85
N LEU A 190 -18.82 -0.51 16.92
CA LEU A 190 -18.43 -0.73 15.52
C LEU A 190 -16.93 -0.99 15.38
N PHE A 191 -16.12 -0.34 16.21
CA PHE A 191 -14.68 -0.59 16.29
C PHE A 191 -14.38 -2.02 16.73
N VAL A 192 -14.97 -2.47 17.86
CA VAL A 192 -14.83 -3.83 18.40
C VAL A 192 -15.26 -4.85 17.34
N GLN A 193 -16.43 -4.67 16.74
CA GLN A 193 -16.94 -5.55 15.70
C GLN A 193 -15.98 -5.64 14.50
N ALA A 194 -15.54 -4.49 13.97
CA ALA A 194 -14.65 -4.47 12.80
C ALA A 194 -13.29 -5.12 13.11
N PHE A 195 -12.76 -4.94 14.32
CA PHE A 195 -11.51 -5.58 14.74
C PHE A 195 -11.65 -7.10 14.86
N GLU A 196 -12.73 -7.58 15.48
CA GLU A 196 -12.99 -9.01 15.62
C GLU A 196 -13.18 -9.68 14.26
N THR A 197 -13.94 -9.06 13.36
CA THR A 197 -14.07 -9.53 11.97
C THR A 197 -12.71 -9.54 11.24
N ALA A 198 -11.84 -8.56 11.48
CA ALA A 198 -10.50 -8.55 10.90
C ALA A 198 -9.71 -9.79 11.34
N VAL A 199 -9.68 -10.08 12.64
CA VAL A 199 -8.98 -11.24 13.21
C VAL A 199 -9.56 -12.56 12.70
N GLU A 200 -10.88 -12.67 12.60
CA GLU A 200 -11.53 -13.85 12.02
C GLU A 200 -11.13 -14.03 10.56
N SER A 201 -11.11 -12.95 9.77
CA SER A 201 -10.80 -13.02 8.35
C SER A 201 -9.36 -13.47 8.04
N GLU A 202 -8.44 -13.31 8.98
CA GLU A 202 -7.07 -13.83 8.86
C GLU A 202 -7.03 -15.35 8.77
N GLN A 203 -8.02 -16.05 9.34
CA GLN A 203 -8.08 -17.51 9.34
C GLN A 203 -8.33 -18.09 7.93
N TYR A 204 -8.93 -17.31 7.04
CA TYR A 204 -9.15 -17.69 5.65
C TYR A 204 -7.94 -17.42 4.76
N GLN A 205 -6.89 -16.76 5.28
CA GLN A 205 -5.69 -16.48 4.53
C GLN A 205 -4.86 -17.76 4.38
N LEU A 206 -4.52 -18.11 3.13
CA LEU A 206 -3.81 -19.35 2.82
C LEU A 206 -2.54 -19.50 3.67
N SER A 207 -2.37 -20.69 4.24
CA SER A 207 -1.30 -21.01 5.20
C SER A 207 0.12 -20.86 4.66
N CYS A 208 0.30 -20.85 3.33
CA CYS A 208 1.58 -20.63 2.68
C CYS A 208 2.11 -19.19 2.78
N PHE A 209 1.33 -18.26 3.34
CA PHE A 209 1.72 -16.87 3.61
C PHE A 209 1.77 -16.52 5.11
N LEU A 210 1.77 -17.52 6.00
CA LEU A 210 1.71 -17.26 7.45
C LEU A 210 3.04 -16.82 8.08
N PRO A 211 2.96 -15.93 9.10
CA PRO A 211 1.73 -15.25 9.57
C PRO A 211 1.36 -14.02 8.73
N TYR A 212 0.06 -13.77 8.54
CA TYR A 212 -0.44 -12.52 7.97
C TYR A 212 0.05 -11.33 8.81
N GLN A 213 0.65 -10.33 8.16
CA GLN A 213 1.19 -9.15 8.81
C GLN A 213 0.45 -7.90 8.34
N PHE A 214 -0.23 -7.24 9.27
CA PHE A 214 -0.74 -5.88 9.06
C PHE A 214 0.11 -4.90 9.88
N PRO A 215 0.71 -3.87 9.25
CA PRO A 215 1.71 -3.00 9.89
C PRO A 215 1.30 -2.35 11.22
N ASP A 216 -0.01 -2.17 11.46
CA ASP A 216 -0.53 -1.50 12.66
C ASP A 216 -1.35 -2.42 13.58
N LYS A 217 -1.37 -3.74 13.34
CA LYS A 217 -2.25 -4.67 14.07
C LYS A 217 -2.09 -4.59 15.59
N GLU A 218 -0.85 -4.51 16.05
CA GLU A 218 -0.51 -4.47 17.47
C GLU A 218 -1.01 -3.19 18.15
N PHE A 219 -0.88 -2.06 17.45
CA PHE A 219 -1.43 -0.79 17.90
C PHE A 219 -2.96 -0.84 17.98
N ILE A 220 -3.62 -1.35 16.93
CA ILE A 220 -5.09 -1.47 16.92
C ILE A 220 -5.56 -2.42 18.03
N ARG A 221 -4.83 -3.52 18.27
CA ARG A 221 -5.14 -4.47 19.36
C ARG A 221 -5.09 -3.83 20.74
N MET A 222 -4.13 -2.94 20.96
CA MET A 222 -4.07 -2.15 22.20
C MET A 222 -5.33 -1.30 22.36
N CYS A 223 -5.74 -0.59 21.31
CA CYS A 223 -6.96 0.22 21.32
C CYS A 223 -8.22 -0.64 21.53
N TYR A 224 -8.29 -1.82 20.89
CA TYR A 224 -9.37 -2.80 21.05
C TYR A 224 -9.56 -3.21 22.52
N ASN A 225 -8.49 -3.53 23.23
CA ASN A 225 -8.59 -3.93 24.63
C ASN A 225 -9.18 -2.83 25.53
N ILE A 226 -8.97 -1.55 25.16
CA ILE A 226 -9.54 -0.41 25.88
C ILE A 226 -11.03 -0.26 25.53
N ALA A 227 -11.36 -0.23 24.24
CA ALA A 227 -12.73 -0.06 23.75
C ALA A 227 -13.65 -1.19 24.23
N LYS A 228 -13.18 -2.45 24.17
CA LYS A 228 -13.95 -3.62 24.62
C LYS A 228 -14.38 -3.52 26.09
N ARG A 229 -13.47 -3.09 26.97
CA ARG A 229 -13.80 -2.91 28.39
C ARG A 229 -14.86 -1.83 28.62
N ARG A 230 -14.83 -0.75 27.83
CA ARG A 230 -15.82 0.34 27.91
C ARG A 230 -17.19 -0.14 27.43
N PHE A 231 -17.20 -0.83 26.29
CA PHE A 231 -18.41 -1.41 25.72
C PHE A 231 -19.08 -2.39 26.70
N GLU A 232 -18.32 -3.31 27.32
CA GLU A 232 -18.83 -4.27 28.31
C GLU A 232 -19.33 -3.60 29.61
N SER A 233 -18.73 -2.47 30.02
CA SER A 233 -19.22 -1.70 31.18
C SER A 233 -20.52 -0.95 30.92
N ASP A 234 -20.76 -0.53 29.67
CA ASP A 234 -21.97 0.18 29.29
C ASP A 234 -23.17 -0.78 29.12
N GLU A 235 -22.93 -2.01 28.66
CA GLU A 235 -23.96 -3.06 28.59
C GLU A 235 -24.39 -3.56 29.98
N SER A 236 -23.49 -3.56 30.97
CA SER A 236 -23.80 -4.02 32.33
C SER A 236 -24.52 -2.97 33.20
N SER A 237 -24.67 -1.74 32.68
CA SER A 237 -25.29 -0.60 33.38
C SER A 237 -26.73 -0.30 32.91
N ASN A 238 -27.24 -1.04 31.92
CA ASN A 238 -28.61 -0.98 31.40
C ASN A 238 -29.40 -2.25 31.75
#